data_AF-A0A9E1V5C8-F1
#
_entry.id   AF-A0A9E1V5C8-F1
#
_cell.length_a   1.000
_cell.length_b   1.000
_cell.length_c   1.000
_cell.angle_alpha   90.00
_cell.angle_beta   90.00
_cell.angle_gamma   90.00
#
_symmetry.space_group_name_H-M   'P 1'
#
loop_
_entity.id
_entity.type
_entity.pdbx_description
1 polymer ?
#
loop_
_entity_poly.entity_id
_entity_poly.type
_entity_poly.pdbx_seq_one_letter_code
_entity_poly.pdbx_strand_id
1 'polypeptide(L)'
;LAYSIKRYFTFRRAFGIDHFDARYRGAELEQRGIFRFIPNAMYTVGFLGVWIPAFLFQSTAALVLAAFCHAYIWVHYFCTEKPDMKRIYG
;
A
#
# COMPACT_ATOMS: atom_id res chain seq x y z
N LEU A 1 -6.70 3.79 8.17
CA LEU A 1 -6.04 2.75 7.34
C LEU A 1 -5.87 1.42 8.08
N ALA A 2 -5.06 1.35 9.15
CA ALA A 2 -4.73 0.10 9.84
C ALA A 2 -5.96 -0.73 10.28
N TYR A 3 -7.01 -0.07 10.79
CA TYR A 3 -8.27 -0.76 11.13
C TYR A 3 -8.93 -1.43 9.92
N SER A 4 -9.02 -0.75 8.77
CA SER A 4 -9.59 -1.32 7.55
C SER A 4 -8.75 -2.47 6.99
N ILE A 5 -7.41 -2.37 7.11
CA ILE A 5 -6.52 -3.49 6.79
C ILE A 5 -6.86 -4.67 7.70
N LYS A 6 -6.83 -4.49 9.02
CA LYS A 6 -7.11 -5.57 9.98
C LYS A 6 -8.49 -6.21 9.77
N ARG A 7 -9.52 -5.39 9.53
CA ARG A 7 -10.93 -5.82 9.51
C ARG A 7 -11.38 -6.41 8.17
N TYR A 8 -10.89 -5.89 7.04
CA TYR A 8 -11.41 -6.23 5.71
C TYR A 8 -10.36 -6.87 4.80
N PHE A 9 -9.15 -6.30 4.73
CA PHE A 9 -8.12 -6.75 3.78
C PHE A 9 -7.19 -7.85 4.31
N THR A 10 -6.99 -7.90 5.64
CA THR A 10 -5.99 -8.68 6.39
C THR A 10 -4.54 -8.20 6.24
N PHE A 11 -3.75 -8.31 7.31
CA PHE A 11 -2.32 -7.97 7.26
C PHE A 11 -1.52 -8.93 6.37
N ARG A 12 -1.93 -10.20 6.24
CA ARG A 12 -1.24 -11.16 5.38
C ARG A 12 -1.25 -10.74 3.91
N ARG A 13 -2.39 -10.24 3.42
CA ARG A 13 -2.51 -9.64 2.09
C ARG A 13 -1.79 -8.29 2.00
N ALA A 14 -1.83 -7.48 3.05
CA ALA A 14 -1.05 -6.24 3.08
C ALA A 14 0.48 -6.47 2.99
N PHE A 15 0.96 -7.63 3.43
CA PHE A 15 2.34 -8.10 3.25
C PHE A 15 2.56 -8.90 1.95
N GLY A 16 1.56 -8.99 1.07
CA GLY A 16 1.70 -9.48 -0.29
C GLY A 16 1.49 -10.98 -0.49
N ILE A 17 0.84 -11.71 0.44
CA ILE A 17 0.60 -13.15 0.24
C ILE A 17 -0.25 -13.46 -1.00
N ASP A 18 -1.11 -12.54 -1.41
CA ASP A 18 -1.98 -12.64 -2.57
C ASP A 18 -1.23 -12.65 -3.91
N HIS A 19 0.00 -12.13 -3.96
CA HIS A 19 0.86 -12.24 -5.13
C HIS A 19 1.38 -13.68 -5.35
N PHE A 20 1.52 -14.47 -4.27
CA PHE A 20 2.17 -15.78 -4.32
C PHE A 20 1.18 -16.95 -4.27
N ASP A 21 0.06 -16.76 -3.58
CA ASP A 21 -0.91 -17.83 -3.35
C ASP A 21 -2.05 -17.77 -4.39
N ALA A 22 -2.13 -18.80 -5.21
CA ALA A 22 -3.09 -18.88 -6.32
C ALA A 22 -4.56 -18.82 -5.86
N ARG A 23 -4.86 -19.09 -4.58
CA ARG A 23 -6.20 -18.99 -4.01
C ARG A 23 -6.80 -17.59 -4.06
N TYR A 24 -5.96 -16.56 -4.19
CA TYR A 24 -6.41 -15.17 -4.29
C TYR A 24 -6.70 -14.74 -5.74
N ARG A 25 -6.36 -15.55 -6.75
CA ARG A 25 -6.66 -15.23 -8.16
C ARG A 25 -8.16 -15.23 -8.40
N GLY A 26 -8.67 -14.23 -9.10
CA GLY A 26 -10.10 -14.00 -9.32
C GLY A 26 -10.84 -13.46 -8.09
N ALA A 27 -10.12 -13.08 -7.02
CA ALA A 27 -10.74 -12.33 -5.93
C ALA A 27 -11.22 -10.96 -6.44
N GLU A 28 -12.18 -10.35 -5.73
CA GLU A 28 -12.58 -8.98 -6.00
C GLU A 28 -11.67 -7.99 -5.26
N LEU A 29 -11.53 -6.79 -5.83
CA LEU A 29 -10.91 -5.67 -5.13
C LEU A 29 -11.74 -5.33 -3.88
N GLU A 30 -11.06 -5.14 -2.75
CA GLU A 30 -11.73 -4.81 -1.49
C GLU A 30 -12.34 -3.41 -1.56
N GLN A 31 -13.66 -3.32 -1.42
CA GLN A 31 -14.40 -2.05 -1.48
C GLN A 31 -15.02 -1.62 -0.14
N ARG A 32 -14.65 -2.26 0.97
CA ARG A 32 -15.13 -1.89 2.32
C ARG A 32 -14.11 -1.05 3.08
N GLY A 33 -14.58 -0.35 4.12
CA GLY A 33 -13.75 0.52 4.93
C GLY A 33 -13.14 1.66 4.12
N ILE A 34 -11.86 1.98 4.36
CA ILE A 34 -11.17 3.07 3.66
C ILE A 34 -11.05 2.85 2.15
N PHE A 35 -10.98 1.59 1.70
CA PHE A 35 -10.80 1.25 0.29
C PHE A 35 -12.00 1.62 -0.58
N ARG A 36 -13.18 1.80 0.03
CA ARG A 36 -14.38 2.37 -0.63
C ARG A 36 -14.16 3.80 -1.12
N PHE A 37 -13.41 4.58 -0.35
CA PHE A 37 -13.31 6.03 -0.52
C PHE A 37 -11.99 6.43 -1.18
N ILE A 38 -10.92 5.69 -0.88
CA ILE A 38 -9.57 5.99 -1.36
C ILE A 38 -9.03 4.76 -2.08
N PRO A 39 -8.99 4.77 -3.42
CA PRO A 39 -8.34 3.72 -4.19
C PRO A 39 -6.87 3.59 -3.79
N ASN A 40 -6.37 2.35 -3.70
CA ASN A 40 -4.99 2.05 -3.30
C ASN A 40 -4.57 2.78 -2.00
N ALA A 41 -5.45 2.82 -1.00
CA ALA A 41 -5.25 3.54 0.26
C ALA A 41 -3.91 3.24 0.97
N MET A 42 -3.32 2.06 0.77
CA MET A 42 -2.00 1.72 1.31
C MET A 42 -0.88 2.55 0.66
N TYR A 43 -0.98 2.81 -0.64
CA TYR A 43 -0.04 3.63 -1.40
C TYR A 43 -0.30 5.12 -1.18
N THR A 44 -1.57 5.56 -1.24
CA THR A 44 -1.92 6.98 -1.17
C THR A 44 -1.90 7.54 0.26
N VAL A 45 -2.28 6.74 1.26
CA VAL A 45 -2.35 7.17 2.67
C VAL A 45 -1.29 6.46 3.51
N GLY A 46 -1.06 5.17 3.30
CA GLY A 46 -0.13 4.40 4.14
C GLY A 46 1.29 4.93 4.08
N PHE A 47 1.77 5.30 2.89
CA PHE A 47 3.11 5.86 2.73
C PHE A 47 3.30 7.26 3.33
N LEU A 48 2.23 7.98 3.68
CA LEU A 48 2.38 9.21 4.47
C LEU A 48 2.99 8.94 5.86
N GLY A 49 2.86 7.71 6.37
CA GLY A 49 3.46 7.31 7.65
C GLY A 49 4.98 7.47 7.69
N VAL A 50 5.68 7.34 6.55
CA VAL A 50 7.16 7.48 6.51
C VAL A 50 7.61 8.92 6.79
N TRP A 51 6.72 9.90 6.65
CA TRP A 51 7.00 11.30 6.91
C TRP A 51 6.89 11.68 8.39
N ILE A 52 6.21 10.87 9.20
CA ILE A 52 6.03 11.13 10.64
C ILE A 52 7.37 11.31 11.36
N PRO A 53 8.34 10.37 11.29
CA PRO A 53 9.63 10.57 11.96
C PRO A 53 10.41 11.76 11.36
N ALA A 54 10.29 12.01 10.05
CA ALA A 54 10.96 13.13 9.41
C ALA A 54 10.52 14.48 9.99
N PHE A 55 9.20 14.69 10.14
CA PHE A 55 8.66 15.90 10.75
C PHE A 55 8.80 15.92 12.26
N LEU A 56 8.63 14.78 12.94
CA LEU A 56 8.72 14.73 14.40
C LEU A 56 10.13 15.11 14.91
N PHE A 57 11.17 14.66 14.21
CA PHE A 57 12.56 14.92 14.58
C PHE A 57 13.20 16.08 13.82
N GLN A 58 12.46 16.76 12.94
CA GLN A 58 12.95 17.87 12.10
C GLN A 58 14.28 17.55 11.40
N SER A 59 14.43 16.31 10.93
CA SER A 59 15.69 15.82 10.36
C SER A 59 15.69 15.95 8.84
N THR A 60 16.63 16.74 8.31
CA THR A 60 16.83 16.89 6.86
C THR A 60 17.11 15.55 6.18
N ALA A 61 17.93 14.69 6.79
CA ALA A 61 18.22 13.36 6.26
C ALA A 61 16.96 12.49 6.20
N ALA A 62 16.12 12.54 7.25
CA ALA A 62 14.85 11.81 7.27
C ALA A 62 13.84 12.37 6.26
N LEU A 63 13.81 13.69 6.03
CA LEU A 63 12.97 14.31 5.00
C LEU A 63 13.37 13.86 3.59
N VAL A 64 14.67 13.83 3.29
CA VAL A 64 15.19 13.33 2.01
C VAL A 64 14.83 11.85 1.83
N LEU A 65 15.02 11.03 2.86
CA LEU A 65 14.66 9.62 2.82
C LEU A 65 13.16 9.41 2.64
N ALA A 66 12.32 10.16 3.36
CA ALA A 66 10.87 10.09 3.23
C ALA A 66 10.41 10.49 1.82
N ALA A 67 11.00 11.55 1.24
CA ALA A 67 10.74 11.97 -0.13
C ALA A 67 11.13 10.88 -1.14
N PHE A 68 12.32 10.29 -0.98
CA PHE A 68 12.78 9.19 -1.82
C PHE A 68 11.84 7.98 -1.72
N CYS A 69 11.51 7.52 -0.51
CA CYS A 69 10.61 6.39 -0.30
C CYS A 69 9.21 6.66 -0.89
N HIS A 70 8.69 7.88 -0.73
CA HIS A 70 7.38 8.25 -1.24
C HIS A 70 7.36 8.40 -2.77
N ALA A 71 8.47 8.80 -3.40
CA ALA A 71 8.58 8.75 -4.86
C ALA A 71 8.73 7.30 -5.35
N TYR A 72 9.61 6.53 -4.70
CA TYR A 72 9.96 5.17 -5.12
C TYR A 72 8.79 4.18 -5.01
N ILE A 73 7.89 4.36 -4.03
CA ILE A 73 6.71 3.49 -3.93
C ILE A 73 5.82 3.56 -5.19
N TRP A 74 5.81 4.67 -5.92
CA TRP A 74 5.11 4.76 -7.20
C TRP A 74 5.81 3.98 -8.30
N VAL A 75 7.16 3.97 -8.30
CA VAL A 75 7.93 3.10 -9.20
C VAL A 75 7.57 1.64 -8.92
N HIS A 76 7.57 1.23 -7.65
CA HIS A 76 7.08 -0.09 -7.25
C HIS A 76 5.64 -0.31 -7.75
N TYR A 77 4.70 0.60 -7.46
CA TYR A 77 3.31 0.45 -7.89
C TYR A 77 3.18 0.18 -9.40
N PHE A 78 3.84 0.96 -10.25
CA PHE A 78 3.72 0.82 -11.69
C PHE A 78 4.44 -0.41 -12.24
N CYS A 79 5.57 -0.78 -11.65
CA CYS A 79 6.41 -1.87 -12.16
C CYS A 79 6.04 -3.25 -11.60
N THR A 80 5.47 -3.33 -10.39
CA THR A 80 5.19 -4.61 -9.71
C THR A 80 3.72 -4.75 -9.35
N GLU A 81 3.16 -3.82 -8.57
CA GLU A 81 1.82 -3.96 -8.01
C GLU A 81 0.74 -3.94 -9.09
N LYS A 82 0.74 -2.93 -9.96
CA LYS A 82 -0.27 -2.76 -11.00
C LYS A 82 -0.36 -3.95 -11.97
N PRO A 83 0.75 -4.48 -12.54
CA PRO A 83 0.67 -5.67 -13.38
C PRO A 83 0.22 -6.91 -12.59
N ASP A 84 0.57 -7.03 -11.31
CA ASP A 84 0.14 -8.16 -10.49
C ASP A 84 -1.33 -8.06 -10.07
N MET A 85 -1.83 -6.87 -9.74
CA MET A 85 -3.25 -6.61 -9.54
C MET A 85 -4.07 -7.00 -10.76
N LYS A 86 -3.58 -6.72 -11.98
CA LYS A 86 -4.25 -7.18 -13.21
C LYS A 86 -4.31 -8.72 -13.27
N ARG A 87 -3.27 -9.41 -12.83
CA ARG A 87 -3.24 -10.88 -12.76
C ARG A 87 -4.19 -11.45 -11.69
N ILE A 88 -4.31 -10.78 -10.55
CA ILE A 88 -5.15 -11.23 -9.43
C ILE A 88 -6.62 -10.91 -9.68
N TYR A 89 -6.94 -9.69 -10.08
CA TYR A 89 -8.30 -9.15 -10.11
C TYR A 89 -8.93 -9.12 -11.52
N GLY A 90 -8.14 -9.30 -12.58
CA GLY A 90 -8.58 -9.25 -13.99
C GLY A 90 -8.21 -7.93 -14.69
#